data_AF-A0A660L1L1-F1
#
_entry.id   AF-A0A660L1L1-F1
#
_cell.length_a   1.000
_cell.length_b   1.000
_cell.length_c   1.000
_cell.angle_alpha   90.00
_cell.angle_beta   90.00
_cell.angle_gamma   90.00
#
_symmetry.space_group_name_H-M   'P 1'
#
loop_
_entity.id
_entity.type
_entity.pdbx_description
1 polymer ?
#
loop_
_entity_poly.entity_id
_entity_poly.type
_entity_poly.pdbx_seq_one_letter_code
_entity_poly.pdbx_strand_id
1 'polypeptide(L)'
;MVRLLLAVCAALLCLPASADAARLVNRGGTLTYTGTGAQDRLTVRSTGATVRVSAPTPLHGRGCTTIRTGTAVCRRVRRVVVRTRGGADWVDVRRLRVRAVVFGGDGPDRLEAYTGATELRGGAGDDALYGSDRTVFRGGPGIDAVQTTDASSRIGGVHLARDVEDVVVAFWRLPDQPPGPVTLTGSDRPNHLTTGEDHDTVVGGAGRDVIRTGGGDDTIDARDGEPDRVDCGTGADTVLADAIDQLADSCERGDPVLPPPGQATLVNRDGTLTYTAGPAASTSLSVAPSITPGYDVFVSSPQQPIAVEGCVMTRAYDCAGVRQVVVLGGPGSDAVQATVPVTVHGGAGEDTLVSFRGGLLDGGPGDDSLTAHRAATLQGGSGIDTAYLSPDTRGPRSITLDGVADDGLAGEGNNVLPDVEDVIAALPYDADVPRPTAGPVTIVGSDAANHLWGAQGDDVIVGGKGRDELYGGAGDDRLDARDGEADRVVCDSGDDVALVDPVDLVSASCERISRVPAA
;
A
#
# COMPACT_ATOMS: atom_id res chain seq x y z
N MET A 1 -58.02 49.24 28.06
CA MET A 1 -58.28 47.78 28.08
C MET A 1 -57.18 47.10 27.30
N VAL A 2 -56.30 46.42 28.04
CA VAL A 2 -55.13 45.68 27.56
C VAL A 2 -55.58 44.47 26.75
N ARG A 3 -55.04 44.26 25.54
CA ARG A 3 -55.05 42.96 24.86
C ARG A 3 -53.62 42.49 24.69
N LEU A 4 -53.30 41.50 25.50
CA LEU A 4 -52.02 40.81 25.63
C LEU A 4 -51.85 39.86 24.43
N LEU A 5 -50.88 40.13 23.55
CA LEU A 5 -50.39 39.19 22.54
C LEU A 5 -49.18 38.47 23.14
N LEU A 6 -49.37 37.22 23.57
CA LEU A 6 -48.27 36.32 23.93
C LEU A 6 -47.61 35.82 22.63
N ALA A 7 -46.40 36.29 22.34
CA ALA A 7 -45.48 35.64 21.43
C ALA A 7 -44.78 34.50 22.20
N VAL A 8 -45.16 33.25 21.89
CA VAL A 8 -44.43 32.07 22.38
C VAL A 8 -43.15 31.96 21.55
N CYS A 9 -42.04 32.43 22.13
CA CYS A 9 -40.71 32.18 21.61
C CYS A 9 -40.41 30.69 21.82
N ALA A 10 -40.50 29.88 20.78
CA ALA A 10 -39.97 28.53 20.78
C ALA A 10 -38.44 28.64 20.79
N ALA A 11 -37.85 28.60 22.00
CA ALA A 11 -36.44 28.32 22.15
C ALA A 11 -36.20 26.89 21.66
N LEU A 12 -35.78 26.76 20.39
CA LEU A 12 -35.06 25.57 19.94
C LEU A 12 -33.82 25.48 20.85
N LEU A 13 -33.91 24.62 21.86
CA LEU A 13 -32.76 24.04 22.52
C LEU A 13 -31.98 23.28 21.44
N CYS A 14 -30.94 23.90 20.89
CA CYS A 14 -29.82 23.15 20.34
C CYS A 14 -29.29 22.29 21.47
N LEU A 15 -29.74 21.03 21.53
CA LEU A 15 -29.03 20.00 22.26
C LEU A 15 -27.63 19.95 21.65
N PRO A 16 -26.53 20.06 22.44
CA PRO A 16 -25.24 19.69 21.91
C PRO A 16 -25.36 18.24 21.44
N ALA A 17 -24.98 17.98 20.18
CA ALA A 17 -24.76 16.63 19.71
C ALA A 17 -23.94 15.90 20.78
N SER A 18 -24.48 14.81 21.32
CA SER A 18 -23.79 14.05 22.35
C SER A 18 -22.49 13.53 21.76
N ALA A 19 -21.36 14.12 22.14
CA ALA A 19 -20.05 13.53 21.88
C ALA A 19 -20.08 12.10 22.46
N ASP A 20 -19.85 11.11 21.60
CA ASP A 20 -19.90 9.70 21.97
C ASP A 20 -18.81 9.45 23.02
N ALA A 21 -19.11 8.75 24.11
CA ALA A 21 -18.14 8.59 25.18
C ALA A 21 -17.04 7.58 24.76
N ALA A 22 -15.78 7.94 24.96
CA ALA A 22 -14.65 7.06 24.67
C ALA A 22 -14.80 5.71 25.40
N ARG A 23 -14.64 4.61 24.65
CA ARG A 23 -14.92 3.26 25.13
C ARG A 23 -13.65 2.43 25.16
N LEU A 24 -13.48 1.66 26.24
CA LEU A 24 -12.36 0.73 26.40
C LEU A 24 -12.88 -0.70 26.60
N VAL A 25 -12.37 -1.69 25.86
CA VAL A 25 -12.80 -3.09 26.01
C VAL A 25 -11.60 -4.02 25.94
N ASN A 26 -11.40 -4.86 26.95
CA ASN A 26 -10.42 -5.94 26.93
C ASN A 26 -11.15 -7.28 26.87
N ARG A 27 -11.16 -7.93 25.70
CA ARG A 27 -11.84 -9.20 25.45
C ARG A 27 -10.87 -10.18 24.78
N GLY A 28 -10.70 -11.37 25.36
CA GLY A 28 -9.85 -12.42 24.77
C GLY A 28 -8.35 -12.07 24.70
N GLY A 29 -7.91 -11.02 25.41
CA GLY A 29 -6.53 -10.50 25.33
C GLY A 29 -6.33 -9.43 24.27
N THR A 30 -7.38 -9.03 23.54
CA THR A 30 -7.36 -7.85 22.67
C THR A 30 -7.96 -6.67 23.43
N LEU A 31 -7.15 -5.62 23.58
CA LEU A 31 -7.58 -4.34 24.14
C LEU A 31 -7.97 -3.40 23.00
N THR A 32 -9.22 -3.00 22.94
CA THR A 32 -9.74 -2.03 21.98
C THR A 32 -10.08 -0.72 22.67
N TYR A 33 -9.48 0.38 22.20
CA TYR A 33 -9.94 1.75 22.45
C TYR A 33 -10.78 2.22 21.27
N THR A 34 -11.89 2.87 21.57
CA THR A 34 -12.75 3.50 20.57
C THR A 34 -13.00 4.94 21.02
N GLY A 35 -12.58 5.89 20.19
CA GLY A 35 -12.62 7.32 20.42
C GLY A 35 -14.02 7.90 20.30
N THR A 36 -14.10 9.20 20.52
CA THR A 36 -15.35 9.95 20.65
C THR A 36 -15.94 10.39 19.31
N GLY A 37 -15.16 10.31 18.22
CA GLY A 37 -15.49 10.96 16.94
C GLY A 37 -15.24 12.47 16.95
N ALA A 38 -14.50 12.96 17.96
CA ALA A 38 -13.95 14.30 18.07
C ALA A 38 -12.52 14.17 18.62
N GLN A 39 -11.78 15.28 18.66
CA GLN A 39 -10.36 15.29 19.08
C GLN A 39 -10.09 14.50 20.38
N ASP A 40 -9.32 13.43 20.23
CA ASP A 40 -8.90 12.48 21.24
C ASP A 40 -7.40 12.63 21.52
N ARG A 41 -7.02 12.53 22.80
CA ARG A 41 -5.61 12.44 23.20
C ARG A 41 -5.38 11.20 24.04
N LEU A 42 -4.55 10.29 23.55
CA LEU A 42 -4.38 8.97 24.12
C LEU A 42 -2.90 8.65 24.39
N THR A 43 -2.61 8.07 25.54
CA THR A 43 -1.31 7.46 25.82
C THR A 43 -1.49 6.01 26.28
N VAL A 44 -0.83 5.08 25.59
CA VAL A 44 -0.86 3.65 25.89
C VAL A 44 0.55 3.17 26.23
N ARG A 45 0.71 2.58 27.41
CA ARG A 45 2.00 2.06 27.89
C ARG A 45 1.83 0.66 28.45
N SER A 46 2.82 -0.21 28.25
CA SER A 46 2.77 -1.58 28.79
C SER A 46 3.87 -1.86 29.83
N THR A 47 3.61 -2.82 30.70
CA THR A 47 4.60 -3.48 31.55
C THR A 47 4.24 -4.97 31.60
N GLY A 48 4.96 -5.78 30.82
CA GLY A 48 4.58 -7.17 30.54
C GLY A 48 3.22 -7.23 29.81
N ALA A 49 2.35 -8.15 30.21
CA ALA A 49 0.98 -8.27 29.68
C ALA A 49 -0.03 -7.29 30.31
N THR A 50 0.45 -6.27 31.04
CA THR A 50 -0.40 -5.23 31.64
C THR A 50 -0.25 -3.95 30.83
N VAL A 51 -1.37 -3.41 30.34
CA VAL A 51 -1.42 -2.17 29.56
C VAL A 51 -2.14 -1.10 30.37
N ARG A 52 -1.54 0.08 30.45
CA ARG A 52 -2.10 1.29 31.04
C ARG A 52 -2.49 2.23 29.90
N VAL A 53 -3.74 2.65 29.90
CA VAL A 53 -4.31 3.62 28.97
C VAL A 53 -4.62 4.90 29.73
N SER A 54 -4.21 6.04 29.19
CA SER A 54 -4.46 7.37 29.78
C SER A 54 -5.05 8.30 28.72
N ALA A 55 -6.12 9.01 29.07
CA ALA A 55 -6.80 9.98 28.21
C ALA A 55 -7.35 11.15 29.06
N PRO A 56 -7.60 12.36 28.48
CA PRO A 56 -8.28 13.45 29.16
C PRO A 56 -9.74 13.12 29.52
N THR A 57 -10.38 12.29 28.71
CA THR A 57 -11.78 11.88 28.88
C THR A 57 -11.90 10.69 29.85
N PRO A 58 -13.01 10.58 30.62
CA PRO A 58 -13.23 9.44 31.50
C PRO A 58 -13.23 8.11 30.73
N LEU A 59 -12.35 7.19 31.13
CA LEU A 59 -12.27 5.86 30.54
C LEU A 59 -13.16 4.89 31.32
N HIS A 60 -14.21 4.40 30.66
CA HIS A 60 -15.05 3.32 31.16
C HIS A 60 -14.88 2.09 30.26
N GLY A 61 -14.57 0.95 30.88
CA GLY A 61 -14.28 -0.21 30.07
C GLY A 61 -14.39 -1.58 30.72
N ARG A 62 -15.01 -2.49 29.97
CA ARG A 62 -15.17 -3.90 30.37
C ARG A 62 -13.83 -4.62 30.25
N GLY A 63 -13.38 -5.27 31.32
CA GLY A 63 -12.12 -6.01 31.36
C GLY A 63 -10.88 -5.16 31.70
N CYS A 64 -11.08 -3.91 32.12
CA CYS A 64 -10.04 -3.01 32.62
C CYS A 64 -10.46 -2.42 33.98
N THR A 65 -9.48 -2.01 34.77
CA THR A 65 -9.69 -1.36 36.07
C THR A 65 -9.34 0.11 35.95
N THR A 66 -10.33 0.99 36.09
CA THR A 66 -10.11 2.44 36.16
C THR A 66 -9.44 2.77 37.48
N ILE A 67 -8.24 3.36 37.44
CA ILE A 67 -7.45 3.70 38.63
C ILE A 67 -7.61 5.16 39.06
N ARG A 68 -7.96 6.03 38.11
CA ARG A 68 -8.41 7.42 38.32
C ARG A 68 -9.11 7.90 37.06
N THR A 69 -9.79 9.04 37.12
CA THR A 69 -10.39 9.66 35.93
C THR A 69 -9.36 9.77 34.81
N GLY A 70 -9.73 9.31 33.63
CA GLY A 70 -8.86 9.30 32.46
C GLY A 70 -7.70 8.32 32.53
N THR A 71 -7.72 7.31 33.40
CA THR A 71 -6.69 6.26 33.40
C THR A 71 -7.23 4.89 33.78
N ALA A 72 -7.03 3.92 32.89
CA ALA A 72 -7.42 2.54 33.08
C ALA A 72 -6.22 1.59 32.94
N VAL A 73 -6.26 0.48 33.68
CA VAL A 73 -5.25 -0.58 33.63
C VAL A 73 -5.92 -1.89 33.21
N CYS A 74 -5.43 -2.50 32.15
CA CYS A 74 -5.94 -3.73 31.56
C CYS A 74 -4.86 -4.82 31.71
N ARG A 75 -5.23 -5.97 32.27
CA ARG A 75 -4.30 -7.10 32.45
C ARG A 75 -4.52 -8.16 31.38
N ARG A 76 -3.51 -9.00 31.14
CA ARG A 76 -3.51 -10.11 30.17
C ARG A 76 -3.73 -9.67 28.71
N VAL A 77 -3.25 -8.48 28.37
CA VAL A 77 -3.34 -7.95 27.00
C VAL A 77 -2.23 -8.57 26.15
N ARG A 78 -2.59 -9.00 24.94
CA ARG A 78 -1.74 -9.59 23.90
C ARG A 78 -1.69 -8.75 22.62
N ARG A 79 -2.76 -7.97 22.36
CA ARG A 79 -2.89 -7.06 21.22
C ARG A 79 -3.61 -5.80 21.66
N VAL A 80 -3.18 -4.65 21.15
CA VAL A 80 -3.85 -3.35 21.31
C VAL A 80 -4.41 -2.90 19.97
N VAL A 81 -5.61 -2.34 19.98
CA VAL A 81 -6.25 -1.70 18.84
C VAL A 81 -6.80 -0.36 19.29
N VAL A 82 -6.39 0.72 18.64
CA VAL A 82 -6.86 2.09 18.92
C VAL A 82 -7.60 2.59 17.68
N ARG A 83 -8.83 3.06 17.84
CA ARG A 83 -9.61 3.71 16.77
C ARG A 83 -10.14 5.04 17.27
N THR A 84 -9.66 6.17 16.80
CA THR A 84 -10.11 7.49 17.30
C THR A 84 -11.31 8.06 16.52
N ARG A 85 -11.47 7.63 15.26
CA ARG A 85 -12.64 7.83 14.35
C ARG A 85 -12.60 9.16 13.62
N GLY A 86 -12.53 10.28 14.32
CA GLY A 86 -12.42 11.57 13.66
C GLY A 86 -12.16 12.72 14.63
N GLY A 87 -11.77 13.87 14.10
CA GLY A 87 -11.11 14.94 14.83
C GLY A 87 -9.59 14.95 14.59
N ALA A 88 -8.89 15.93 15.14
CA ALA A 88 -7.43 16.00 15.09
C ALA A 88 -6.82 15.31 16.31
N ASP A 89 -6.51 14.02 16.20
CA ASP A 89 -6.21 13.14 17.31
C ASP A 89 -4.71 13.03 17.59
N TRP A 90 -4.35 12.71 18.84
CA TRP A 90 -2.96 12.44 19.22
C TRP A 90 -2.86 11.14 20.01
N VAL A 91 -2.22 10.13 19.41
CA VAL A 91 -2.03 8.80 20.01
C VAL A 91 -0.53 8.51 20.24
N ASP A 92 -0.16 8.24 21.50
CA ASP A 92 1.20 7.87 21.93
C ASP A 92 1.23 6.42 22.45
N VAL A 93 1.90 5.49 21.75
CA VAL A 93 2.05 4.07 22.13
C VAL A 93 3.51 3.62 22.32
N ARG A 94 4.44 4.54 22.61
CA ARG A 94 5.91 4.37 22.51
C ARG A 94 6.60 3.35 23.42
N ARG A 95 5.87 2.60 24.27
CA ARG A 95 6.45 1.64 25.24
C ARG A 95 5.61 0.37 25.37
N LEU A 96 5.26 -0.18 24.23
CA LEU A 96 4.41 -1.35 24.09
C LEU A 96 5.24 -2.61 23.84
N ARG A 97 5.05 -3.63 24.67
CA ARG A 97 5.64 -4.97 24.51
C ARG A 97 4.70 -5.96 23.82
N VAL A 98 3.61 -5.45 23.25
CA VAL A 98 2.58 -6.20 22.53
C VAL A 98 2.31 -5.48 21.21
N ARG A 99 1.79 -6.18 20.21
CA ARG A 99 1.46 -5.57 18.91
C ARG A 99 0.32 -4.55 19.07
N ALA A 100 0.41 -3.44 18.36
CA ALA A 100 -0.64 -2.44 18.25
C ALA A 100 -1.11 -2.28 16.80
N VAL A 101 -2.36 -1.86 16.63
CA VAL A 101 -2.84 -1.23 15.41
C VAL A 101 -3.53 0.07 15.84
N VAL A 102 -3.16 1.19 15.23
CA VAL A 102 -3.68 2.52 15.54
C VAL A 102 -4.33 3.07 14.29
N PHE A 103 -5.58 3.48 14.40
CA PHE A 103 -6.37 4.14 13.37
C PHE A 103 -6.72 5.54 13.86
N GLY A 104 -6.33 6.58 13.12
CA GLY A 104 -6.70 7.97 13.34
C GLY A 104 -8.16 8.22 12.95
N GLY A 105 -8.48 8.11 11.67
CA GLY A 105 -9.81 8.34 11.12
C GLY A 105 -9.87 9.67 10.38
N ASP A 106 -10.95 10.42 10.49
CA ASP A 106 -11.10 11.66 9.74
C ASP A 106 -10.51 12.87 10.50
N GLY A 107 -9.59 13.63 9.91
CA GLY A 107 -8.96 14.83 10.44
C GLY A 107 -7.43 14.68 10.51
N PRO A 108 -6.69 15.77 10.77
CA PRO A 108 -5.23 15.73 10.83
C PRO A 108 -4.75 15.14 12.16
N ASP A 109 -4.26 13.92 12.12
CA ASP A 109 -3.90 13.09 13.26
C ASP A 109 -2.40 13.04 13.51
N ARG A 110 -2.01 12.68 14.74
CA ARG A 110 -0.61 12.44 15.13
C ARG A 110 -0.48 11.10 15.83
N LEU A 111 0.10 10.12 15.16
CA LEU A 111 0.22 8.75 15.65
C LEU A 111 1.68 8.38 15.94
N GLU A 112 2.00 7.96 17.17
CA GLU A 112 3.38 7.69 17.60
C GLU A 112 3.54 6.25 18.16
N ALA A 113 4.29 5.37 17.48
CA ALA A 113 4.54 3.98 17.87
C ALA A 113 6.01 3.54 17.73
N TYR A 114 6.77 3.57 18.83
CA TYR A 114 8.22 3.27 18.81
C TYR A 114 8.60 1.93 19.46
N THR A 115 7.72 0.93 19.45
CA THR A 115 8.04 -0.42 19.98
C THR A 115 7.05 -1.48 19.51
N GLY A 116 7.57 -2.61 19.03
CA GLY A 116 6.79 -3.78 18.65
C GLY A 116 6.13 -3.61 17.28
N ALA A 117 5.98 -4.70 16.52
CA ALA A 117 5.36 -4.67 15.20
C ALA A 117 3.95 -4.05 15.28
N THR A 118 3.86 -2.82 14.82
CA THR A 118 2.71 -1.93 14.98
C THR A 118 2.26 -1.46 13.61
N GLU A 119 0.97 -1.27 13.42
CA GLU A 119 0.46 -0.67 12.21
C GLU A 119 -0.15 0.69 12.57
N LEU A 120 0.26 1.75 11.88
CA LEU A 120 -0.28 3.10 11.99
C LEU A 120 -1.08 3.39 10.73
N ARG A 121 -2.35 3.72 10.89
CA ARG A 121 -3.25 4.15 9.82
C ARG A 121 -3.77 5.55 10.16
N GLY A 122 -3.42 6.54 9.35
CA GLY A 122 -3.85 7.92 9.50
C GLY A 122 -5.36 8.02 9.31
N GLY A 123 -5.84 7.85 8.09
CA GLY A 123 -7.25 8.00 7.72
C GLY A 123 -7.39 9.16 6.75
N ALA A 124 -8.51 9.87 6.76
CA ALA A 124 -8.70 11.01 5.85
C ALA A 124 -8.26 12.30 6.54
N GLY A 125 -7.23 12.99 6.07
CA GLY A 125 -6.69 14.22 6.67
C GLY A 125 -5.18 14.29 6.48
N ASP A 126 -4.57 15.40 6.90
CA ASP A 126 -3.13 15.58 6.85
C ASP A 126 -2.48 15.00 8.14
N ASP A 127 -2.01 13.76 8.11
CA ASP A 127 -1.59 13.01 9.29
C ASP A 127 -0.08 12.97 9.51
N ALA A 128 0.36 12.91 10.76
CA ALA A 128 1.76 12.78 11.14
C ALA A 128 2.02 11.44 11.84
N LEU A 129 2.66 10.50 11.13
CA LEU A 129 2.89 9.12 11.56
C LEU A 129 4.35 8.90 11.95
N TYR A 130 4.58 8.57 13.23
CA TYR A 130 5.92 8.35 13.78
C TYR A 130 6.06 6.91 14.29
N GLY A 131 7.01 6.14 13.74
CA GLY A 131 7.19 4.73 14.08
C GLY A 131 8.63 4.28 14.34
N SER A 132 8.81 3.02 14.73
CA SER A 132 10.10 2.31 14.75
C SER A 132 9.87 0.80 14.60
N ASP A 133 10.90 -0.07 14.62
CA ASP A 133 10.74 -1.53 14.43
C ASP A 133 9.97 -1.85 13.11
N ARG A 134 9.48 -3.09 12.93
CA ARG A 134 8.56 -3.53 11.85
C ARG A 134 7.18 -2.81 11.88
N THR A 135 7.17 -1.48 11.84
CA THR A 135 5.96 -0.67 11.78
C THR A 135 5.50 -0.51 10.34
N VAL A 136 4.22 -0.76 10.09
CA VAL A 136 3.56 -0.50 8.80
C VAL A 136 2.86 0.84 8.90
N PHE A 137 3.15 1.75 7.96
CA PHE A 137 2.50 3.05 7.88
C PHE A 137 1.47 3.05 6.75
N ARG A 138 0.32 3.66 6.99
CA ARG A 138 -0.69 4.00 6.00
C ARG A 138 -1.18 5.40 6.32
N GLY A 139 -0.98 6.33 5.41
CA GLY A 139 -1.49 7.70 5.52
C GLY A 139 -3.01 7.70 5.40
N GLY A 140 -3.49 7.63 4.17
CA GLY A 140 -4.90 7.64 3.81
C GLY A 140 -5.16 8.89 2.96
N PRO A 141 -6.41 9.34 2.75
CA PRO A 141 -6.65 10.52 1.92
C PRO A 141 -6.19 11.84 2.61
N GLY A 142 -5.14 12.51 2.12
CA GLY A 142 -4.69 13.82 2.65
C GLY A 142 -3.16 13.93 2.76
N ILE A 143 -2.60 15.12 3.07
CA ILE A 143 -1.14 15.34 3.05
C ILE A 143 -0.49 14.78 4.32
N ASP A 144 0.05 13.56 4.22
CA ASP A 144 0.63 12.85 5.36
C ASP A 144 2.15 12.98 5.48
N ALA A 145 2.67 13.02 6.72
CA ALA A 145 4.09 13.04 7.07
C ALA A 145 4.49 11.79 7.86
N VAL A 146 5.41 10.98 7.32
CA VAL A 146 5.93 9.76 7.98
C VAL A 146 7.35 9.96 8.50
N GLN A 147 7.64 9.49 9.72
CA GLN A 147 8.99 9.45 10.30
C GLN A 147 9.26 8.11 11.01
N THR A 148 10.43 7.49 10.77
CA THR A 148 10.85 6.22 11.41
C THR A 148 12.26 6.28 12.02
N THR A 149 12.60 5.43 13.00
CA THR A 149 13.86 5.50 13.77
C THR A 149 14.66 4.19 13.94
N ASP A 150 14.50 3.14 13.12
CA ASP A 150 15.36 1.93 13.21
C ASP A 150 15.55 1.17 11.88
N ALA A 151 16.74 0.56 11.69
CA ALA A 151 17.21 -0.18 10.52
C ALA A 151 16.80 -1.67 10.49
N SER A 152 16.20 -2.20 11.56
CA SER A 152 15.59 -3.54 11.56
C SER A 152 14.17 -3.57 10.99
N SER A 153 13.64 -2.39 10.70
CA SER A 153 12.45 -2.20 9.89
C SER A 153 12.78 -2.80 8.53
N ARG A 154 12.28 -4.01 8.28
CA ARG A 154 11.84 -4.35 6.93
C ARG A 154 10.73 -3.36 6.62
N ILE A 155 11.11 -2.14 6.29
CA ILE A 155 10.35 -1.30 5.40
C ILE A 155 10.36 -2.12 4.11
N GLY A 156 9.42 -3.09 3.98
CA GLY A 156 8.91 -3.36 2.64
C GLY A 156 8.43 -2.00 2.20
N GLY A 157 9.01 -1.49 1.11
CA GLY A 157 9.21 -0.06 0.82
C GLY A 157 8.15 0.87 1.40
N VAL A 158 8.57 2.06 1.84
CA VAL A 158 7.56 3.08 2.10
C VAL A 158 6.97 3.39 0.73
N HIS A 159 5.84 2.77 0.46
CA HIS A 159 5.06 2.94 -0.74
C HIS A 159 3.96 3.91 -0.41
N LEU A 160 4.01 5.05 -1.08
CA LEU A 160 3.04 6.10 -0.93
C LEU A 160 1.77 5.70 -1.65
N ALA A 161 0.64 5.74 -0.95
CA ALA A 161 -0.63 5.76 -1.64
C ALA A 161 -0.69 7.02 -2.53
N ARG A 162 -1.53 6.98 -3.56
CA ARG A 162 -1.83 8.07 -4.52
C ARG A 162 -2.05 9.46 -3.88
N ASP A 163 -2.32 9.50 -2.59
CA ASP A 163 -2.60 10.70 -1.79
C ASP A 163 -1.48 11.14 -0.83
N VAL A 164 -0.25 10.62 -0.90
CA VAL A 164 0.80 10.98 0.07
C VAL A 164 1.88 11.85 -0.57
N GLU A 165 1.95 13.14 -0.23
CA GLU A 165 2.84 14.12 -0.87
C GLU A 165 4.12 14.53 -0.08
N ASP A 166 4.26 14.18 1.22
CA ASP A 166 5.42 14.61 2.04
C ASP A 166 6.06 13.46 2.86
N VAL A 167 7.19 12.89 2.40
CA VAL A 167 7.89 11.80 3.12
C VAL A 167 9.28 12.21 3.57
N VAL A 168 9.45 12.38 4.88
CA VAL A 168 10.76 12.67 5.47
C VAL A 168 11.20 11.51 6.37
N VAL A 169 12.04 10.61 5.83
CA VAL A 169 12.73 9.58 6.62
C VAL A 169 13.89 10.23 7.41
N ALA A 170 13.55 10.92 8.51
CA ALA A 170 14.54 11.61 9.34
C ALA A 170 15.13 10.70 10.45
N PHE A 171 16.42 10.37 10.32
CA PHE A 171 17.20 9.70 11.37
C PHE A 171 17.63 10.69 12.47
N TRP A 172 17.28 10.39 13.73
CA TRP A 172 17.97 10.97 14.88
C TRP A 172 19.01 9.96 15.39
N ARG A 173 20.26 10.41 15.55
CA ARG A 173 21.39 9.61 16.06
C ARG A 173 21.03 8.90 17.37
N LEU A 174 20.79 7.59 17.31
CA LEU A 174 20.93 6.69 18.46
C LEU A 174 22.34 6.10 18.42
N PRO A 175 23.13 6.20 19.50
CA PRO A 175 24.57 5.91 19.49
C PRO A 175 24.99 4.44 19.29
N ASP A 176 24.05 3.48 19.21
CA ASP A 176 24.37 2.04 19.32
C ASP A 176 23.87 1.13 18.18
N GLN A 177 23.28 1.64 17.09
CA GLN A 177 22.99 0.86 15.87
C GLN A 177 23.30 1.73 14.64
N PRO A 178 24.17 1.29 13.69
CA PRO A 178 24.30 2.00 12.42
C PRO A 178 22.96 1.92 11.66
N PRO A 179 22.59 2.96 10.87
CA PRO A 179 21.45 2.87 9.98
C PRO A 179 21.64 1.74 8.95
N GLY A 180 20.62 1.49 8.13
CA GLY A 180 20.67 0.49 7.07
C GLY A 180 19.89 0.99 5.86
N PRO A 181 20.14 0.40 4.67
CA PRO A 181 19.63 0.92 3.41
C PRO A 181 18.09 0.94 3.37
N VAL A 182 17.52 2.01 2.82
CA VAL A 182 16.06 2.22 2.66
C VAL A 182 15.68 2.12 1.19
N THR A 183 14.49 1.56 0.90
CA THR A 183 13.82 1.71 -0.40
C THR A 183 12.57 2.58 -0.22
N LEU A 184 12.49 3.67 -0.96
CA LEU A 184 11.41 4.66 -0.92
C LEU A 184 10.86 4.86 -2.34
N THR A 185 9.54 4.91 -2.47
CA THR A 185 8.87 5.12 -3.76
C THR A 185 7.79 6.17 -3.56
N GLY A 186 7.84 7.27 -4.30
CA GLY A 186 6.79 8.29 -4.27
C GLY A 186 5.54 7.86 -5.01
N SER A 187 4.56 8.76 -5.07
CA SER A 187 3.24 8.53 -5.68
C SER A 187 3.17 9.18 -7.07
N ASP A 188 1.97 9.36 -7.62
CA ASP A 188 1.72 10.07 -8.87
C ASP A 188 1.47 11.59 -8.67
N ARG A 189 1.90 12.12 -7.52
CA ARG A 189 1.76 13.52 -7.13
C ARG A 189 3.12 14.09 -6.73
N PRO A 190 3.27 15.43 -6.75
CA PRO A 190 4.48 16.07 -6.27
C PRO A 190 4.87 15.62 -4.86
N ASN A 191 5.96 14.87 -4.74
CA ASN A 191 6.44 14.33 -3.48
C ASN A 191 7.65 15.11 -2.94
N HIS A 192 7.73 15.31 -1.63
CA HIS A 192 8.98 15.65 -0.96
C HIS A 192 9.59 14.41 -0.31
N LEU A 193 10.57 13.80 -0.96
CA LEU A 193 11.20 12.56 -0.52
C LEU A 193 12.54 12.88 0.16
N THR A 194 12.76 12.40 1.38
CA THR A 194 14.05 12.54 2.07
C THR A 194 14.46 11.24 2.75
N THR A 195 15.65 10.73 2.44
CA THR A 195 16.30 9.59 3.12
C THR A 195 17.50 10.07 3.96
N GLY A 196 18.44 9.20 4.33
CA GLY A 196 19.44 9.56 5.35
C GLY A 196 20.84 9.05 5.10
N GLU A 197 21.40 8.33 6.07
CA GLU A 197 22.74 7.78 5.90
C GLU A 197 22.59 6.30 5.50
N ASP A 198 23.49 5.76 4.69
CA ASP A 198 23.51 4.44 4.02
C ASP A 198 23.08 4.46 2.55
N HIS A 199 23.05 3.29 1.91
CA HIS A 199 22.84 3.11 0.47
C HIS A 199 21.36 3.00 0.16
N ASP A 200 20.71 4.14 -0.04
CA ASP A 200 19.28 4.20 -0.24
C ASP A 200 18.89 3.99 -1.71
N THR A 201 17.66 3.55 -1.94
CA THR A 201 17.03 3.49 -3.26
C THR A 201 15.76 4.32 -3.23
N VAL A 202 15.69 5.35 -4.06
CA VAL A 202 14.53 6.23 -4.16
C VAL A 202 13.98 6.22 -5.58
N VAL A 203 12.68 5.98 -5.72
CA VAL A 203 11.94 6.19 -6.96
C VAL A 203 11.02 7.38 -6.72
N GLY A 204 11.13 8.42 -7.54
CA GLY A 204 10.33 9.65 -7.43
C GLY A 204 8.85 9.37 -7.51
N GLY A 205 8.45 8.51 -8.44
CA GLY A 205 7.04 8.37 -8.82
C GLY A 205 6.75 9.31 -9.99
N ALA A 206 5.49 9.65 -10.23
CA ALA A 206 5.15 10.72 -11.16
C ALA A 206 4.87 12.01 -10.39
N GLY A 207 5.21 13.17 -10.95
CA GLY A 207 4.89 14.42 -10.30
C GLY A 207 5.97 15.46 -10.45
N ARG A 208 6.14 16.32 -9.44
CA ARG A 208 7.21 17.30 -9.43
C ARG A 208 7.89 17.20 -8.10
N ASP A 209 8.86 16.31 -8.04
CA ASP A 209 9.37 15.79 -6.81
C ASP A 209 10.56 16.60 -6.32
N VAL A 210 10.78 16.52 -5.02
CA VAL A 210 11.94 17.06 -4.35
C VAL A 210 12.57 15.93 -3.53
N ILE A 211 13.61 15.33 -4.09
CA ILE A 211 14.30 14.16 -3.54
C ILE A 211 15.59 14.60 -2.84
N ARG A 212 15.83 14.09 -1.63
CA ARG A 212 17.07 14.31 -0.86
C ARG A 212 17.57 13.02 -0.23
N THR A 213 18.72 12.47 -0.62
CA THR A 213 19.10 11.13 -0.14
C THR A 213 20.11 11.09 1.01
N GLY A 214 20.93 12.13 1.20
CA GLY A 214 21.73 12.26 2.42
C GLY A 214 23.17 11.79 2.25
N GLY A 215 23.59 10.65 2.79
CA GLY A 215 24.98 10.20 2.67
C GLY A 215 25.12 8.70 2.52
N GLY A 216 25.99 8.23 1.63
CA GLY A 216 26.05 6.83 1.18
C GLY A 216 26.10 6.80 -0.34
N ASP A 217 26.25 5.62 -0.95
CA ASP A 217 26.14 5.53 -2.42
C ASP A 217 24.69 5.18 -2.77
N ASP A 218 23.89 6.21 -3.06
CA ASP A 218 22.45 6.09 -3.26
C ASP A 218 22.09 5.76 -4.72
N THR A 219 20.88 5.23 -4.94
CA THR A 219 20.29 5.05 -6.27
C THR A 219 18.95 5.78 -6.35
N ILE A 220 18.82 6.74 -7.25
CA ILE A 220 17.62 7.56 -7.43
C ILE A 220 17.11 7.37 -8.87
N ASP A 221 15.81 7.09 -9.02
CA ASP A 221 15.10 7.08 -10.30
C ASP A 221 13.99 8.15 -10.30
N ALA A 222 14.18 9.17 -11.12
CA ALA A 222 13.33 10.35 -11.32
C ALA A 222 12.99 10.48 -12.81
N ARG A 223 12.75 9.37 -13.50
CA ARG A 223 12.44 9.33 -14.95
C ARG A 223 10.95 9.17 -15.19
N ASP A 224 10.18 10.17 -14.83
CA ASP A 224 8.72 10.16 -14.94
C ASP A 224 8.20 11.06 -16.08
N GLY A 225 9.09 11.78 -16.77
CA GLY A 225 8.75 12.73 -17.82
C GLY A 225 8.28 14.10 -17.31
N GLU A 226 8.30 14.36 -16.01
CA GLU A 226 7.98 15.64 -15.38
C GLU A 226 9.22 16.27 -14.68
N PRO A 227 9.22 17.58 -14.35
CA PRO A 227 10.40 18.25 -13.82
C PRO A 227 10.60 18.05 -12.30
N ASP A 228 11.71 17.41 -11.94
CA ASP A 228 12.09 17.13 -10.55
C ASP A 228 13.28 17.95 -10.02
N ARG A 229 13.48 17.89 -8.69
CA ARG A 229 14.64 18.44 -7.98
C ARG A 229 15.29 17.37 -7.11
N VAL A 230 16.54 17.02 -7.41
CA VAL A 230 17.25 15.95 -6.70
C VAL A 230 18.52 16.48 -6.03
N ASP A 231 18.69 16.17 -4.76
CA ASP A 231 19.90 16.41 -3.96
C ASP A 231 20.43 15.09 -3.39
N CYS A 232 21.49 14.56 -3.99
CA CYS A 232 22.04 13.25 -3.67
C CYS A 232 22.86 13.24 -2.38
N GLY A 233 23.31 14.42 -1.95
CA GLY A 233 24.10 14.56 -0.73
C GLY A 233 25.56 14.11 -0.90
N THR A 234 26.05 13.16 -0.09
CA THR A 234 27.46 12.77 -0.08
C THR A 234 27.67 11.28 -0.34
N GLY A 235 28.47 10.92 -1.32
CA GLY A 235 28.86 9.53 -1.58
C GLY A 235 29.21 9.37 -3.04
N ALA A 236 29.02 8.19 -3.61
CA ALA A 236 29.03 8.00 -5.05
C ALA A 236 27.63 7.57 -5.52
N ASP A 237 26.81 8.55 -5.88
CA ASP A 237 25.39 8.35 -6.13
C ASP A 237 25.09 8.02 -7.59
N THR A 238 24.03 7.26 -7.81
CA THR A 238 23.50 6.92 -9.14
C THR A 238 22.15 7.59 -9.31
N VAL A 239 22.06 8.59 -10.18
CA VAL A 239 20.79 9.28 -10.47
C VAL A 239 20.36 9.04 -11.91
N LEU A 240 19.18 8.47 -12.07
CA LEU A 240 18.48 8.38 -13.34
C LEU A 240 17.48 9.52 -13.34
N ALA A 241 17.67 10.49 -14.20
CA ALA A 241 16.86 11.70 -14.26
C ALA A 241 16.65 12.09 -15.72
N ASP A 242 15.50 12.66 -15.99
CA ASP A 242 15.19 13.23 -17.29
C ASP A 242 15.95 14.53 -17.54
N ALA A 243 16.04 14.91 -18.81
CA ALA A 243 16.75 16.13 -19.20
C ALA A 243 16.10 17.43 -18.64
N ILE A 244 14.87 17.33 -18.15
CA ILE A 244 14.09 18.43 -17.57
C ILE A 244 14.36 18.62 -16.07
N ASP A 245 15.05 17.67 -15.42
CA ASP A 245 15.28 17.68 -13.98
C ASP A 245 16.42 18.59 -13.54
N GLN A 246 16.32 19.04 -12.29
CA GLN A 246 17.28 19.89 -11.63
C GLN A 246 18.07 19.09 -10.60
N LEU A 247 19.25 18.62 -11.00
CA LEU A 247 20.19 17.93 -10.11
C LEU A 247 21.09 18.94 -9.38
N ALA A 248 21.19 18.79 -8.06
CA ALA A 248 22.14 19.53 -7.23
C ALA A 248 23.61 19.20 -7.60
N ASP A 249 24.54 20.04 -7.17
CA ASP A 249 25.98 19.83 -7.40
C ASP A 249 26.57 18.66 -6.61
N SER A 250 25.85 18.22 -5.57
CA SER A 250 26.10 16.98 -4.81
C SER A 250 25.93 15.74 -5.67
N CYS A 251 25.01 15.76 -6.62
CA CYS A 251 24.81 14.65 -7.52
C CYS A 251 25.97 14.57 -8.51
N GLU A 252 26.65 13.42 -8.58
CA GLU A 252 27.71 13.20 -9.53
C GLU A 252 27.17 13.27 -10.98
N ARG A 253 27.25 14.46 -11.58
CA ARG A 253 27.03 14.68 -13.03
C ARG A 253 28.22 14.17 -13.83
N GLY A 254 28.51 12.89 -13.69
CA GLY A 254 29.54 12.19 -14.44
C GLY A 254 29.04 10.80 -14.77
N ASP A 255 28.06 10.71 -15.68
CA ASP A 255 27.45 9.46 -16.15
C ASP A 255 27.26 8.41 -15.02
N PRO A 256 26.16 8.45 -14.25
CA PRO A 256 25.51 7.17 -14.03
C PRO A 256 25.21 6.67 -15.44
N VAL A 257 25.57 5.43 -15.71
CA VAL A 257 25.13 4.76 -16.93
C VAL A 257 23.60 4.79 -16.87
N LEU A 258 22.95 5.86 -17.35
CA LEU A 258 21.71 5.69 -18.09
C LEU A 258 22.17 4.74 -19.19
N PRO A 259 21.74 3.49 -19.13
CA PRO A 259 22.03 2.60 -20.23
C PRO A 259 21.56 3.35 -21.49
N PRO A 260 22.36 3.47 -22.55
CA PRO A 260 21.88 3.97 -23.81
C PRO A 260 20.52 3.33 -24.14
N PRO A 261 19.60 4.03 -24.81
CA PRO A 261 18.29 3.49 -25.15
C PRO A 261 18.39 2.04 -25.68
N GLY A 262 17.68 1.11 -25.05
CA GLY A 262 17.73 -0.32 -25.36
C GLY A 262 18.84 -1.12 -24.66
N GLN A 263 19.52 -0.56 -23.65
CA GLN A 263 20.51 -1.25 -22.81
C GLN A 263 20.06 -1.30 -21.34
N ALA A 264 20.84 -1.96 -20.48
CA ALA A 264 20.60 -2.01 -19.05
C ALA A 264 21.90 -1.96 -18.23
N THR A 265 21.80 -1.82 -16.92
CA THR A 265 22.88 -2.11 -15.95
C THR A 265 22.45 -3.16 -14.94
N LEU A 266 23.43 -3.89 -14.40
CA LEU A 266 23.22 -4.89 -13.36
C LEU A 266 24.30 -4.75 -12.29
N VAL A 267 23.93 -4.27 -11.12
CA VAL A 267 24.88 -3.93 -10.06
C VAL A 267 24.50 -4.69 -8.79
N ASN A 268 25.43 -5.44 -8.22
CA ASN A 268 25.28 -6.10 -6.92
C ASN A 268 26.25 -5.47 -5.92
N ARG A 269 25.73 -4.58 -5.06
CA ARG A 269 26.51 -3.88 -4.03
C ARG A 269 25.91 -4.19 -2.66
N ASP A 270 26.75 -4.65 -1.73
CA ASP A 270 26.39 -5.04 -0.35
C ASP A 270 25.21 -6.03 -0.20
N GLY A 271 24.92 -6.79 -1.26
CA GLY A 271 23.86 -7.78 -1.31
C GLY A 271 22.52 -7.25 -1.81
N THR A 272 22.45 -6.01 -2.27
CA THR A 272 21.34 -5.51 -3.07
C THR A 272 21.72 -5.63 -4.55
N LEU A 273 20.98 -6.46 -5.27
CA LEU A 273 21.11 -6.62 -6.71
C LEU A 273 20.10 -5.70 -7.40
N THR A 274 20.59 -4.68 -8.10
CA THR A 274 19.78 -3.72 -8.83
C THR A 274 19.94 -3.94 -10.33
N TYR A 275 18.82 -4.20 -11.01
CA TYR A 275 18.72 -4.10 -12.46
C TYR A 275 18.09 -2.75 -12.81
N THR A 276 18.70 -2.05 -13.76
CA THR A 276 18.20 -0.75 -14.23
C THR A 276 18.10 -0.77 -15.74
N ALA A 277 16.90 -0.59 -16.28
CA ALA A 277 16.68 -0.46 -17.71
C ALA A 277 16.98 0.95 -18.22
N GLY A 278 17.38 1.03 -19.49
CA GLY A 278 17.68 2.27 -20.19
C GLY A 278 16.43 3.13 -20.43
N PRO A 279 16.58 4.43 -20.73
CA PRO A 279 15.46 5.28 -21.04
C PRO A 279 14.76 4.83 -22.34
N ALA A 280 13.43 4.88 -22.32
CA ALA A 280 12.53 4.55 -23.44
C ALA A 280 12.72 3.13 -24.00
N ALA A 281 13.05 2.16 -23.13
CA ALA A 281 13.37 0.80 -23.52
C ALA A 281 12.39 -0.19 -22.91
N SER A 282 11.44 -0.70 -23.70
CA SER A 282 10.68 -1.89 -23.34
C SER A 282 11.62 -3.07 -23.04
N THR A 283 11.57 -3.55 -21.82
CA THR A 283 12.50 -4.51 -21.21
C THR A 283 11.83 -5.84 -21.01
N SER A 284 12.58 -6.94 -21.15
CA SER A 284 12.09 -8.25 -20.74
C SER A 284 13.10 -8.89 -19.80
N LEU A 285 12.73 -9.07 -18.54
CA LEU A 285 13.64 -9.54 -17.49
C LEU A 285 13.10 -10.81 -16.84
N SER A 286 13.96 -11.82 -16.70
CA SER A 286 13.70 -12.98 -15.87
C SER A 286 14.70 -13.05 -14.72
N VAL A 287 14.18 -13.13 -13.50
CA VAL A 287 14.96 -13.27 -12.27
C VAL A 287 14.61 -14.60 -11.60
N ALA A 288 15.62 -15.44 -11.36
CA ALA A 288 15.43 -16.77 -10.81
C ALA A 288 16.52 -17.15 -9.80
N PRO A 289 16.32 -18.18 -8.97
CA PRO A 289 17.40 -18.74 -8.18
C PRO A 289 18.52 -19.26 -9.10
N SER A 290 19.78 -18.99 -8.75
CA SER A 290 20.89 -19.58 -9.49
C SER A 290 20.99 -21.09 -9.23
N ILE A 291 21.31 -21.85 -10.28
CA ILE A 291 21.70 -23.27 -10.18
C ILE A 291 23.22 -23.46 -10.12
N THR A 292 23.98 -22.38 -10.28
CA THR A 292 25.44 -22.39 -10.25
C THR A 292 25.91 -22.40 -8.79
N PRO A 293 26.70 -23.39 -8.35
CA PRO A 293 27.16 -23.44 -6.96
C PRO A 293 27.92 -22.17 -6.55
N GLY A 294 27.52 -21.56 -5.43
CA GLY A 294 28.13 -20.35 -4.90
C GLY A 294 27.45 -19.05 -5.33
N TYR A 295 26.38 -19.12 -6.13
CA TYR A 295 25.56 -17.98 -6.54
C TYR A 295 24.13 -18.12 -6.03
N ASP A 296 23.46 -16.99 -5.81
CA ASP A 296 22.12 -16.93 -5.21
C ASP A 296 21.04 -16.65 -6.27
N VAL A 297 21.31 -15.71 -7.17
CA VAL A 297 20.36 -15.20 -8.16
C VAL A 297 20.94 -15.31 -9.57
N PHE A 298 20.09 -15.69 -10.51
CA PHE A 298 20.31 -15.73 -11.93
C PHE A 298 19.41 -14.69 -12.61
N VAL A 299 20.01 -13.82 -13.43
CA VAL A 299 19.31 -12.77 -14.17
C VAL A 299 19.50 -13.01 -15.66
N SER A 300 18.39 -13.01 -16.40
CA SER A 300 18.36 -13.19 -17.85
C SER A 300 17.52 -12.10 -18.50
N SER A 301 18.10 -11.40 -19.46
CA SER A 301 17.46 -10.32 -20.21
C SER A 301 17.95 -10.37 -21.67
N PRO A 302 17.09 -10.16 -22.69
CA PRO A 302 17.52 -10.02 -24.07
C PRO A 302 18.32 -8.73 -24.28
N GLN A 303 18.07 -7.69 -23.49
CA GLN A 303 18.99 -6.56 -23.32
C GLN A 303 20.20 -7.03 -22.53
N GLN A 304 21.38 -7.05 -23.13
CA GLN A 304 22.60 -7.32 -22.38
C GLN A 304 22.99 -6.09 -21.57
N PRO A 305 23.11 -6.19 -20.22
CA PRO A 305 23.62 -5.10 -19.41
C PRO A 305 25.03 -4.70 -19.84
N ILE A 306 25.24 -3.39 -19.98
CA ILE A 306 26.53 -2.84 -20.40
C ILE A 306 27.48 -2.54 -19.24
N ALA A 307 26.95 -2.49 -18.02
CA ALA A 307 27.74 -2.46 -16.79
C ALA A 307 27.25 -3.59 -15.88
N VAL A 308 28.18 -4.45 -15.47
CA VAL A 308 27.92 -5.59 -14.58
C VAL A 308 28.90 -5.53 -13.43
N GLU A 309 28.41 -5.28 -12.23
CA GLU A 309 29.19 -5.25 -10.99
C GLU A 309 28.69 -6.34 -10.03
N GLY A 310 29.60 -7.10 -9.42
CA GLY A 310 29.25 -8.13 -8.43
C GLY A 310 28.51 -9.36 -8.97
N CYS A 311 28.44 -9.52 -10.30
CA CYS A 311 27.88 -10.68 -10.98
C CYS A 311 28.85 -11.21 -12.05
N VAL A 312 28.70 -12.48 -12.42
CA VAL A 312 29.54 -13.16 -13.42
C VAL A 312 28.68 -13.61 -14.59
N MET A 313 29.15 -13.32 -15.81
CA MET A 313 28.48 -13.77 -17.03
C MET A 313 28.76 -15.28 -17.26
N THR A 314 27.69 -16.07 -17.32
CA THR A 314 27.74 -17.52 -17.57
C THR A 314 26.98 -17.87 -18.86
N ARG A 315 25.69 -18.18 -18.76
CA ARG A 315 24.72 -18.19 -19.89
C ARG A 315 23.95 -16.87 -19.97
N ALA A 316 23.71 -16.26 -18.81
CA ALA A 316 23.30 -14.88 -18.63
C ALA A 316 24.12 -14.37 -17.44
N TYR A 317 23.53 -13.88 -16.34
CA TYR A 317 24.28 -13.36 -15.21
C TYR A 317 23.97 -14.10 -13.91
N ASP A 318 25.01 -14.63 -13.26
CA ASP A 318 24.93 -15.24 -11.93
C ASP A 318 25.51 -14.27 -10.89
N CYS A 319 24.76 -14.00 -9.82
CA CYS A 319 25.11 -13.03 -8.77
C CYS A 319 25.16 -13.72 -7.40
N ALA A 320 26.19 -13.43 -6.61
CA ALA A 320 26.45 -14.04 -5.30
C ALA A 320 26.36 -13.02 -4.17
N GLY A 321 26.01 -13.47 -2.97
CA GLY A 321 25.81 -12.61 -1.80
C GLY A 321 24.51 -11.80 -1.84
N VAL A 322 23.55 -12.18 -2.69
CA VAL A 322 22.32 -11.41 -2.92
C VAL A 322 21.31 -11.65 -1.79
N ARG A 323 20.88 -10.56 -1.16
CA ARG A 323 19.88 -10.52 -0.09
C ARG A 323 18.57 -9.89 -0.55
N GLN A 324 18.65 -8.94 -1.47
CA GLN A 324 17.51 -8.21 -2.04
C GLN A 324 17.71 -8.06 -3.55
N VAL A 325 16.62 -8.11 -4.30
CA VAL A 325 16.61 -7.83 -5.74
C VAL A 325 15.66 -6.65 -5.97
N VAL A 326 16.15 -5.63 -6.67
CA VAL A 326 15.42 -4.45 -7.10
C VAL A 326 15.50 -4.38 -8.63
N VAL A 327 14.37 -4.11 -9.28
CA VAL A 327 14.27 -3.91 -10.72
C VAL A 327 13.65 -2.55 -10.95
N LEU A 328 14.35 -1.71 -11.70
CA LEU A 328 13.89 -0.41 -12.16
C LEU A 328 13.70 -0.51 -13.68
N GLY A 329 12.46 -0.63 -14.13
CA GLY A 329 12.09 -0.68 -15.54
C GLY A 329 12.27 0.67 -16.23
N GLY A 330 11.73 1.72 -15.61
CA GLY A 330 11.81 3.07 -16.15
C GLY A 330 10.81 3.27 -17.29
N PRO A 331 11.06 4.16 -18.26
CA PRO A 331 10.10 4.39 -19.34
C PRO A 331 10.08 3.27 -20.40
N GLY A 332 8.89 2.84 -20.79
CA GLY A 332 8.60 1.81 -21.79
C GLY A 332 7.72 0.70 -21.21
N SER A 333 7.08 -0.09 -22.07
CA SER A 333 6.34 -1.30 -21.63
C SER A 333 7.30 -2.45 -21.31
N ASP A 334 7.48 -2.73 -20.04
CA ASP A 334 8.42 -3.68 -19.48
C ASP A 334 7.74 -4.97 -19.04
N ALA A 335 8.46 -6.08 -19.12
CA ALA A 335 7.97 -7.40 -18.76
C ALA A 335 8.95 -8.06 -17.78
N VAL A 336 8.57 -8.16 -16.51
CA VAL A 336 9.43 -8.72 -15.45
C VAL A 336 8.81 -9.98 -14.89
N GLN A 337 9.56 -11.09 -14.92
CA GLN A 337 9.14 -12.35 -14.31
C GLN A 337 10.15 -12.82 -13.26
N ALA A 338 9.73 -12.89 -12.01
CA ALA A 338 10.59 -13.23 -10.88
C ALA A 338 10.11 -14.48 -10.11
N THR A 339 11.02 -15.44 -9.94
CA THR A 339 10.78 -16.66 -9.12
C THR A 339 11.47 -16.62 -7.75
N VAL A 340 12.06 -15.48 -7.42
CA VAL A 340 12.59 -15.09 -6.11
C VAL A 340 11.83 -13.86 -5.60
N PRO A 341 11.84 -13.55 -4.29
CA PRO A 341 11.37 -12.26 -3.81
C PRO A 341 12.09 -11.11 -4.52
N VAL A 342 11.31 -10.17 -5.05
CA VAL A 342 11.80 -9.05 -5.84
C VAL A 342 11.00 -7.79 -5.50
N THR A 343 11.64 -6.64 -5.60
CA THR A 343 10.96 -5.33 -5.67
C THR A 343 11.06 -4.88 -7.12
N VAL A 344 9.92 -4.73 -7.80
CA VAL A 344 9.87 -4.27 -9.17
C VAL A 344 9.14 -2.95 -9.20
N HIS A 345 9.77 -1.95 -9.80
CA HIS A 345 9.17 -0.70 -10.23
C HIS A 345 9.14 -0.73 -11.75
N GLY A 346 7.94 -0.85 -12.32
CA GLY A 346 7.73 -0.87 -13.76
C GLY A 346 8.17 0.46 -14.36
N GLY A 347 7.59 1.55 -13.88
CA GLY A 347 7.90 2.91 -14.33
C GLY A 347 6.80 3.40 -15.26
N ALA A 348 7.16 4.22 -16.24
CA ALA A 348 6.17 4.79 -17.15
C ALA A 348 5.96 3.87 -18.37
N GLY A 349 4.76 3.37 -18.61
CA GLY A 349 4.47 2.47 -19.71
C GLY A 349 3.44 1.43 -19.29
N GLU A 350 3.10 0.53 -20.21
CA GLU A 350 2.17 -0.57 -19.93
C GLU A 350 3.00 -1.81 -19.57
N ASP A 351 3.15 -2.07 -18.28
CA ASP A 351 4.07 -3.07 -17.75
C ASP A 351 3.38 -4.39 -17.43
N THR A 352 4.13 -5.48 -17.50
CA THR A 352 3.68 -6.83 -17.15
C THR A 352 4.61 -7.41 -16.10
N LEU A 353 4.19 -7.35 -14.85
CA LEU A 353 5.00 -7.71 -13.70
C LEU A 353 4.46 -9.00 -13.07
N VAL A 354 5.33 -10.01 -12.92
CA VAL A 354 4.96 -11.33 -12.40
C VAL A 354 5.90 -11.75 -11.27
N SER A 355 5.37 -11.93 -10.06
CA SER A 355 6.10 -12.51 -8.93
C SER A 355 5.51 -13.85 -8.49
N PHE A 356 6.34 -14.89 -8.56
CA PHE A 356 6.01 -16.22 -8.02
C PHE A 356 6.30 -16.33 -6.52
N ARG A 357 7.04 -15.37 -5.93
CA ARG A 357 7.52 -15.45 -4.55
C ARG A 357 7.64 -14.08 -3.88
N GLY A 358 6.51 -13.45 -3.59
CA GLY A 358 6.45 -12.26 -2.76
C GLY A 358 7.31 -11.08 -3.21
N GLY A 359 7.41 -10.10 -2.32
CA GLY A 359 8.00 -8.81 -2.65
C GLY A 359 6.96 -7.80 -3.12
N LEU A 360 7.39 -6.79 -3.86
CA LEU A 360 6.54 -5.72 -4.39
C LEU A 360 6.52 -5.77 -5.91
N LEU A 361 5.32 -5.65 -6.47
CA LEU A 361 5.09 -5.29 -7.86
C LEU A 361 4.42 -3.91 -7.85
N ASP A 362 5.15 -2.91 -8.31
CA ASP A 362 4.70 -1.53 -8.47
C ASP A 362 4.71 -1.22 -9.95
N GLY A 363 3.52 -1.04 -10.54
CA GLY A 363 3.34 -0.75 -11.95
C GLY A 363 3.95 0.59 -12.31
N GLY A 364 3.42 1.66 -11.71
CA GLY A 364 3.86 3.03 -11.96
C GLY A 364 2.86 3.74 -12.87
N PRO A 365 3.29 4.71 -13.70
CA PRO A 365 2.40 5.33 -14.65
C PRO A 365 2.11 4.48 -15.91
N GLY A 366 0.84 4.18 -16.17
CA GLY A 366 0.35 3.44 -17.35
C GLY A 366 -0.69 2.41 -16.93
N ASP A 367 -1.29 1.70 -17.89
CA ASP A 367 -2.23 0.62 -17.56
C ASP A 367 -1.43 -0.70 -17.39
N ASP A 368 -1.14 -1.08 -16.14
CA ASP A 368 -0.22 -2.18 -15.84
C ASP A 368 -0.92 -3.52 -15.57
N SER A 369 -0.16 -4.60 -15.70
CA SER A 369 -0.60 -5.98 -15.47
C SER A 369 0.24 -6.64 -14.39
N LEU A 370 -0.34 -6.83 -13.21
CA LEU A 370 0.35 -7.27 -12.00
C LEU A 370 -0.11 -8.68 -11.61
N THR A 371 0.77 -9.67 -11.72
CA THR A 371 0.47 -11.07 -11.36
C THR A 371 1.23 -11.51 -10.12
N ALA A 372 0.50 -11.91 -9.08
CA ALA A 372 1.08 -12.46 -7.86
C ALA A 372 0.61 -13.89 -7.57
N HIS A 373 1.56 -14.75 -7.22
CA HIS A 373 1.25 -16.13 -6.82
C HIS A 373 1.26 -16.34 -5.29
N ARG A 374 2.02 -15.57 -4.52
CA ARG A 374 2.03 -15.63 -3.05
C ARG A 374 2.83 -14.48 -2.43
N ALA A 375 2.42 -14.03 -1.25
CA ALA A 375 3.13 -13.11 -0.37
C ALA A 375 3.63 -11.81 -1.03
N ALA A 376 2.98 -11.37 -2.13
CA ALA A 376 3.37 -10.16 -2.86
C ALA A 376 2.43 -9.00 -2.54
N THR A 377 2.96 -7.78 -2.57
CA THR A 377 2.16 -6.56 -2.61
C THR A 377 2.07 -6.08 -4.05
N LEU A 378 0.86 -5.78 -4.51
CA LEU A 378 0.57 -5.26 -5.85
C LEU A 378 0.09 -3.83 -5.69
N GLN A 379 0.78 -2.92 -6.34
CA GLN A 379 0.48 -1.49 -6.41
C GLN A 379 0.37 -1.12 -7.88
N GLY A 380 -0.76 -0.53 -8.26
CA GLY A 380 -1.03 -0.14 -9.64
C GLY A 380 -0.18 1.07 -10.02
N GLY A 381 -0.36 2.16 -9.28
CA GLY A 381 0.19 3.46 -9.64
C GLY A 381 -0.87 4.32 -10.32
N SER A 382 -0.52 4.92 -11.45
CA SER A 382 -1.43 5.80 -12.17
C SER A 382 -1.80 5.23 -13.52
N GLY A 383 -3.07 4.93 -13.72
CA GLY A 383 -3.58 4.40 -14.98
C GLY A 383 -4.81 3.58 -14.65
N ILE A 384 -5.06 2.54 -15.43
CA ILE A 384 -6.02 1.49 -15.12
C ILE A 384 -5.22 0.19 -14.95
N ASP A 385 -4.98 -0.18 -13.70
CA ASP A 385 -4.09 -1.29 -13.39
C ASP A 385 -4.85 -2.58 -13.13
N THR A 386 -4.37 -3.69 -13.69
CA THR A 386 -5.01 -5.01 -13.59
C THR A 386 -4.23 -5.96 -12.69
N ALA A 387 -4.86 -6.41 -11.60
CA ALA A 387 -4.34 -7.46 -10.73
C ALA A 387 -4.86 -8.86 -11.08
N TYR A 388 -3.90 -9.80 -11.16
CA TYR A 388 -4.13 -11.23 -11.34
C TYR A 388 -3.59 -12.01 -10.13
N LEU A 389 -4.48 -12.65 -9.38
CA LEU A 389 -4.12 -13.41 -8.18
C LEU A 389 -4.25 -14.91 -8.38
N SER A 390 -3.13 -15.61 -8.16
CA SER A 390 -3.05 -17.06 -8.00
C SER A 390 -3.74 -17.86 -9.12
N PRO A 391 -3.40 -17.62 -10.40
CA PRO A 391 -4.12 -18.16 -11.56
C PRO A 391 -4.13 -19.71 -11.62
N ASP A 392 -3.19 -20.37 -10.94
CA ASP A 392 -2.94 -21.82 -11.08
C ASP A 392 -3.51 -22.69 -9.94
N THR A 393 -4.27 -22.14 -8.99
CA THR A 393 -4.58 -22.83 -7.72
C THR A 393 -6.08 -22.97 -7.42
N ARG A 394 -6.43 -23.99 -6.62
CA ARG A 394 -7.82 -24.38 -6.31
C ARG A 394 -8.21 -23.95 -4.89
N GLY A 395 -9.33 -23.26 -4.74
CA GLY A 395 -9.96 -22.98 -3.44
C GLY A 395 -10.81 -21.71 -3.47
N PRO A 396 -11.57 -21.43 -2.39
CA PRO A 396 -12.24 -20.15 -2.23
C PRO A 396 -11.20 -19.04 -2.10
N ARG A 397 -11.44 -17.94 -2.81
CA ARG A 397 -10.55 -16.78 -2.82
C ARG A 397 -11.28 -15.57 -2.25
N SER A 398 -10.54 -14.72 -1.56
CA SER A 398 -11.00 -13.41 -1.12
C SER A 398 -10.04 -12.39 -1.69
N ILE A 399 -10.54 -11.37 -2.36
CA ILE A 399 -9.75 -10.27 -2.91
C ILE A 399 -10.43 -8.99 -2.46
N THR A 400 -9.76 -8.20 -1.66
CA THR A 400 -10.29 -6.98 -1.08
C THR A 400 -9.27 -5.87 -1.27
N LEU A 401 -9.67 -4.80 -1.96
CA LEU A 401 -8.81 -3.65 -2.25
C LEU A 401 -8.72 -2.72 -1.02
N ASP A 402 -8.39 -3.29 0.15
CA ASP A 402 -8.30 -2.59 1.44
C ASP A 402 -6.85 -2.45 1.96
N GLY A 403 -5.91 -2.93 1.13
CA GLY A 403 -4.48 -2.98 1.38
C GLY A 403 -4.08 -3.93 2.51
N VAL A 404 -4.92 -4.87 2.95
CA VAL A 404 -4.53 -5.91 3.91
C VAL A 404 -3.96 -7.13 3.18
N ALA A 405 -2.88 -7.70 3.72
CA ALA A 405 -2.23 -8.86 3.13
C ALA A 405 -2.98 -10.19 3.36
N ASP A 406 -4.24 -10.27 2.94
CA ASP A 406 -5.10 -11.45 2.98
C ASP A 406 -5.80 -11.76 1.64
N ASP A 407 -5.28 -11.24 0.53
CA ASP A 407 -5.82 -11.44 -0.81
C ASP A 407 -5.38 -12.75 -1.48
N GLY A 408 -6.26 -13.30 -2.31
CA GLY A 408 -6.08 -14.55 -3.04
C GLY A 408 -6.58 -15.76 -2.25
N LEU A 409 -5.83 -16.87 -2.27
CA LEU A 409 -6.17 -18.02 -1.43
C LEU A 409 -5.75 -17.80 0.02
N ALA A 410 -6.54 -18.38 0.92
CA ALA A 410 -6.29 -18.34 2.35
C ALA A 410 -4.85 -18.80 2.70
N GLY A 411 -4.06 -17.88 3.27
CA GLY A 411 -2.70 -18.13 3.72
C GLY A 411 -1.59 -17.88 2.69
N GLU A 412 -1.92 -17.41 1.48
CA GLU A 412 -0.92 -16.95 0.50
C GLU A 412 -0.29 -15.63 0.90
N GLY A 413 -1.08 -14.72 1.48
CA GLY A 413 -0.64 -13.44 2.00
C GLY A 413 -0.31 -12.40 0.94
N ASN A 414 -0.96 -12.47 -0.23
CA ASN A 414 -0.90 -11.35 -1.19
C ASN A 414 -1.65 -10.15 -0.62
N ASN A 415 -1.33 -8.98 -1.15
CA ASN A 415 -1.90 -7.70 -0.75
C ASN A 415 -2.12 -6.86 -2.02
N VAL A 416 -3.37 -6.64 -2.41
CA VAL A 416 -3.75 -5.74 -3.50
C VAL A 416 -4.08 -4.40 -2.88
N LEU A 417 -3.34 -3.37 -3.28
CA LEU A 417 -3.57 -2.04 -2.76
C LEU A 417 -4.81 -1.38 -3.40
N PRO A 418 -5.44 -0.40 -2.72
CA PRO A 418 -6.68 0.23 -3.19
C PRO A 418 -6.57 1.05 -4.47
N ASP A 419 -5.35 1.31 -4.94
CA ASP A 419 -5.04 2.04 -6.18
C ASP A 419 -5.07 1.14 -7.42
N VAL A 420 -5.34 -0.15 -7.29
CA VAL A 420 -5.58 -1.03 -8.44
C VAL A 420 -7.05 -0.95 -8.85
N GLU A 421 -7.34 -0.62 -10.11
CA GLU A 421 -8.72 -0.48 -10.60
C GLU A 421 -9.35 -1.81 -11.06
N ASP A 422 -8.57 -2.67 -11.72
CA ASP A 422 -9.07 -3.86 -12.40
C ASP A 422 -8.65 -5.13 -11.65
N VAL A 423 -9.63 -5.96 -11.27
CA VAL A 423 -9.36 -7.28 -10.66
C VAL A 423 -9.96 -8.39 -11.48
N ILE A 424 -9.07 -9.26 -11.96
CA ILE A 424 -9.44 -10.42 -12.76
C ILE A 424 -9.19 -11.70 -11.96
N ALA A 425 -10.25 -12.27 -11.38
CA ALA A 425 -10.17 -13.52 -10.61
C ALA A 425 -10.10 -14.78 -11.51
N ALA A 426 -10.29 -14.64 -12.82
CA ALA A 426 -10.09 -15.68 -13.81
C ALA A 426 -9.42 -15.10 -15.06
N LEU A 427 -8.23 -15.62 -15.43
CA LEU A 427 -7.50 -15.16 -16.63
C LEU A 427 -8.44 -15.06 -17.84
N PRO A 428 -8.23 -14.08 -18.74
CA PRO A 428 -9.11 -13.84 -19.87
C PRO A 428 -9.41 -15.13 -20.63
N TYR A 429 -10.69 -15.29 -20.94
CA TYR A 429 -11.28 -16.36 -21.73
C TYR A 429 -10.48 -16.62 -23.02
N ASP A 430 -9.51 -17.55 -22.96
CA ASP A 430 -8.93 -18.14 -24.16
C ASP A 430 -9.86 -19.28 -24.61
N ALA A 431 -10.53 -19.06 -25.74
CA ALA A 431 -11.48 -20.00 -26.34
C ALA A 431 -10.82 -21.34 -26.76
N ASP A 432 -9.49 -21.44 -26.79
CA ASP A 432 -8.75 -22.63 -27.26
C ASP A 432 -8.14 -23.50 -26.13
N VAL A 433 -8.29 -23.13 -24.85
CA VAL A 433 -7.79 -23.94 -23.71
C VAL A 433 -8.92 -24.37 -22.77
N PRO A 434 -9.42 -25.61 -22.86
CA PRO A 434 -10.40 -26.12 -21.91
C PRO A 434 -9.71 -26.54 -20.60
N ARG A 435 -9.62 -25.62 -19.63
CA ARG A 435 -9.40 -25.96 -18.20
C ARG A 435 -10.21 -25.07 -17.27
N PRO A 436 -10.70 -25.62 -16.14
CA PRO A 436 -11.69 -24.99 -15.28
C PRO A 436 -11.01 -24.05 -14.27
N THR A 437 -11.49 -22.82 -14.17
CA THR A 437 -11.12 -21.89 -13.08
C THR A 437 -12.39 -21.10 -12.74
N ALA A 438 -12.92 -21.09 -11.52
CA ALA A 438 -12.32 -21.36 -10.23
C ALA A 438 -13.38 -21.89 -9.24
N GLY A 439 -13.07 -21.95 -7.96
CA GLY A 439 -14.13 -22.02 -6.95
C GLY A 439 -14.71 -20.62 -6.71
N PRO A 440 -15.76 -20.50 -5.89
CA PRO A 440 -16.38 -19.22 -5.57
C PRO A 440 -15.33 -18.21 -5.07
N VAL A 441 -15.39 -16.99 -5.58
CA VAL A 441 -14.56 -15.85 -5.18
C VAL A 441 -15.40 -14.80 -4.47
N THR A 442 -14.79 -14.13 -3.51
CA THR A 442 -15.30 -12.88 -2.95
C THR A 442 -14.40 -11.75 -3.41
N ILE A 443 -14.97 -10.74 -4.07
CA ILE A 443 -14.27 -9.53 -4.49
C ILE A 443 -14.95 -8.34 -3.81
N VAL A 444 -14.16 -7.46 -3.20
CA VAL A 444 -14.62 -6.16 -2.68
C VAL A 444 -13.71 -5.09 -3.26
N GLY A 445 -14.26 -4.23 -4.10
CA GLY A 445 -13.52 -3.11 -4.68
C GLY A 445 -13.22 -1.99 -3.66
N SER A 446 -12.78 -0.87 -4.19
CA SER A 446 -12.24 0.27 -3.48
C SER A 446 -13.23 1.44 -3.43
N ASP A 447 -12.76 2.67 -3.18
CA ASP A 447 -13.56 3.88 -3.35
C ASP A 447 -13.38 4.50 -4.77
N ALA A 448 -12.52 3.89 -5.61
CA ALA A 448 -12.30 4.27 -7.01
C ALA A 448 -13.20 3.47 -7.96
N ALA A 449 -13.33 3.94 -9.20
CA ALA A 449 -14.06 3.21 -10.23
C ALA A 449 -13.32 1.90 -10.56
N ASN A 450 -13.95 0.76 -10.28
CA ASN A 450 -13.34 -0.55 -10.44
C ASN A 450 -13.97 -1.36 -11.58
N HIS A 451 -13.16 -2.19 -12.26
CA HIS A 451 -13.68 -3.29 -13.06
C HIS A 451 -13.38 -4.63 -12.38
N LEU A 452 -14.44 -5.32 -11.98
CA LEU A 452 -14.33 -6.53 -11.15
C LEU A 452 -14.90 -7.73 -11.92
N TRP A 453 -14.01 -8.66 -12.30
CA TRP A 453 -14.39 -9.92 -12.95
C TRP A 453 -14.30 -11.09 -11.98
N GLY A 454 -15.47 -11.67 -11.71
CA GLY A 454 -15.62 -12.98 -11.08
C GLY A 454 -15.03 -14.11 -11.93
N ALA A 455 -15.25 -15.33 -11.49
CA ALA A 455 -14.74 -16.54 -12.10
C ALA A 455 -15.90 -17.49 -12.46
N GLN A 456 -15.58 -18.77 -12.69
CA GLN A 456 -16.59 -19.81 -12.51
C GLN A 456 -16.82 -20.04 -11.01
N GLY A 457 -18.05 -20.32 -10.61
CA GLY A 457 -18.46 -20.57 -9.23
C GLY A 457 -19.50 -19.55 -8.75
N ASP A 458 -20.09 -19.77 -7.57
CA ASP A 458 -21.06 -18.83 -6.99
C ASP A 458 -20.33 -17.68 -6.31
N ASP A 459 -20.14 -16.58 -7.02
CA ASP A 459 -19.29 -15.48 -6.61
C ASP A 459 -20.03 -14.41 -5.79
N VAL A 460 -19.27 -13.62 -5.03
CA VAL A 460 -19.76 -12.45 -4.29
C VAL A 460 -18.90 -11.26 -4.67
N ILE A 461 -19.50 -10.27 -5.33
CA ILE A 461 -18.80 -9.06 -5.79
C ILE A 461 -19.48 -7.84 -5.15
N VAL A 462 -18.70 -7.00 -4.49
CA VAL A 462 -19.12 -5.70 -3.98
C VAL A 462 -18.28 -4.64 -4.68
N GLY A 463 -18.93 -3.73 -5.40
CA GLY A 463 -18.24 -2.68 -6.17
C GLY A 463 -17.40 -1.78 -5.28
N GLY A 464 -18.02 -1.24 -4.23
CA GLY A 464 -17.36 -0.27 -3.36
C GLY A 464 -18.04 1.08 -3.51
N LYS A 465 -17.28 2.17 -3.55
CA LYS A 465 -17.78 3.43 -4.12
C LYS A 465 -17.16 3.63 -5.49
N GLY A 466 -17.79 4.43 -6.33
CA GLY A 466 -17.23 4.81 -7.62
C GLY A 466 -18.17 4.42 -8.73
N ARG A 467 -17.70 4.46 -9.98
CA ARG A 467 -18.51 4.02 -11.11
C ARG A 467 -17.97 2.68 -11.57
N ASP A 468 -18.53 1.61 -11.05
CA ASP A 468 -17.99 0.28 -11.16
C ASP A 468 -18.57 -0.48 -12.36
N GLU A 469 -17.77 -1.39 -12.92
CA GLU A 469 -18.24 -2.44 -13.82
C GLU A 469 -18.05 -3.83 -13.17
N LEU A 470 -19.17 -4.47 -12.83
CA LEU A 470 -19.18 -5.76 -12.14
C LEU A 470 -19.59 -6.88 -13.10
N TYR A 471 -18.74 -7.92 -13.21
CA TYR A 471 -18.94 -9.09 -14.06
C TYR A 471 -18.96 -10.36 -13.22
N GLY A 472 -20.12 -11.02 -13.12
CA GLY A 472 -20.33 -12.21 -12.27
C GLY A 472 -19.55 -13.44 -12.75
N GLY A 473 -19.62 -13.73 -14.05
CA GLY A 473 -19.03 -14.94 -14.63
C GLY A 473 -20.05 -16.09 -14.69
N ALA A 474 -19.62 -17.30 -14.36
CA ALA A 474 -20.48 -18.48 -14.51
C ALA A 474 -20.74 -19.16 -13.17
N GLY A 475 -21.98 -19.17 -12.70
CA GLY A 475 -22.37 -19.69 -11.39
C GLY A 475 -23.50 -18.84 -10.79
N ASP A 476 -24.00 -19.17 -9.61
CA ASP A 476 -25.10 -18.41 -9.01
C ASP A 476 -24.55 -17.22 -8.19
N ASP A 477 -24.36 -16.08 -8.85
CA ASP A 477 -23.59 -14.96 -8.35
C ASP A 477 -24.41 -13.95 -7.51
N ARG A 478 -23.71 -13.17 -6.69
CA ARG A 478 -24.25 -12.04 -5.94
C ARG A 478 -23.42 -10.79 -6.16
N LEU A 479 -24.00 -9.80 -6.83
CA LEU A 479 -23.36 -8.52 -7.13
C LEU A 479 -24.05 -7.40 -6.33
N ASP A 480 -23.28 -6.58 -5.61
CA ASP A 480 -23.76 -5.44 -4.82
C ASP A 480 -23.08 -4.15 -5.28
N ALA A 481 -23.87 -3.27 -5.90
CA ALA A 481 -23.48 -1.99 -6.49
C ALA A 481 -24.42 -0.90 -5.94
N ARG A 482 -24.52 -0.79 -4.61
CA ARG A 482 -25.44 0.13 -3.92
C ARG A 482 -24.67 1.22 -3.18
N ASP A 483 -24.02 2.08 -3.94
CA ASP A 483 -23.15 3.14 -3.44
C ASP A 483 -23.68 4.55 -3.75
N GLY A 484 -24.73 4.66 -4.57
CA GLY A 484 -25.35 5.89 -5.03
C GLY A 484 -24.75 6.47 -6.31
N GLU A 485 -23.72 5.86 -6.89
CA GLU A 485 -23.13 6.23 -8.17
C GLU A 485 -23.72 5.38 -9.31
N ALA A 486 -23.26 5.62 -10.54
CA ALA A 486 -23.82 4.97 -11.72
C ALA A 486 -22.95 3.79 -12.17
N ASP A 487 -23.40 2.58 -11.82
CA ASP A 487 -22.68 1.34 -12.08
C ASP A 487 -23.20 0.55 -13.28
N ARG A 488 -22.38 -0.39 -13.75
CA ARG A 488 -22.74 -1.41 -14.74
C ARG A 488 -22.61 -2.80 -14.15
N VAL A 489 -23.69 -3.57 -14.18
CA VAL A 489 -23.74 -4.92 -13.60
C VAL A 489 -24.08 -5.95 -14.67
N VAL A 490 -23.20 -6.92 -14.88
CA VAL A 490 -23.35 -8.03 -15.82
C VAL A 490 -23.19 -9.35 -15.06
N CYS A 491 -24.31 -10.05 -14.81
CA CYS A 491 -24.24 -11.30 -14.04
C CYS A 491 -23.80 -12.53 -14.86
N ASP A 492 -23.72 -12.41 -16.19
CA ASP A 492 -23.40 -13.51 -17.11
C ASP A 492 -24.30 -14.76 -17.01
N SER A 493 -23.85 -15.94 -16.56
CA SER A 493 -24.65 -17.16 -16.63
C SER A 493 -24.82 -17.85 -15.28
N GLY A 494 -26.07 -18.02 -14.83
CA GLY A 494 -26.40 -18.65 -13.56
C GLY A 494 -27.79 -18.24 -13.09
N ASP A 495 -28.14 -18.51 -11.83
CA ASP A 495 -29.32 -17.94 -11.16
C ASP A 495 -28.91 -16.78 -10.20
N ASP A 496 -28.69 -15.60 -10.76
CA ASP A 496 -27.94 -14.51 -10.13
C ASP A 496 -28.81 -13.55 -9.30
N VAL A 497 -28.14 -12.80 -8.41
CA VAL A 497 -28.74 -11.68 -7.66
C VAL A 497 -27.92 -10.41 -7.85
N ALA A 498 -28.59 -9.35 -8.32
CA ALA A 498 -28.04 -8.00 -8.35
C ALA A 498 -28.74 -7.11 -7.32
N LEU A 499 -27.99 -6.57 -6.36
CA LEU A 499 -28.42 -5.52 -5.46
C LEU A 499 -27.87 -4.20 -6.01
N VAL A 500 -28.76 -3.29 -6.38
CA VAL A 500 -28.40 -2.11 -7.18
C VAL A 500 -29.24 -0.90 -6.78
N ASP A 501 -28.76 0.28 -7.13
CA ASP A 501 -29.48 1.52 -7.09
C ASP A 501 -30.37 1.73 -8.33
N PRO A 502 -31.28 2.74 -8.32
CA PRO A 502 -32.08 3.09 -9.49
C PRO A 502 -31.27 3.64 -10.67
N VAL A 503 -30.07 4.14 -10.41
CA VAL A 503 -29.18 4.77 -11.41
C VAL A 503 -28.40 3.73 -12.23
N ASP A 504 -28.26 2.50 -11.72
CA ASP A 504 -27.40 1.48 -12.36
C ASP A 504 -28.00 0.84 -13.60
N LEU A 505 -27.08 0.53 -14.52
CA LEU A 505 -27.32 -0.27 -15.71
C LEU A 505 -27.09 -1.75 -15.40
N VAL A 506 -28.18 -2.51 -15.36
CA VAL A 506 -28.13 -3.96 -15.09
C VAL A 506 -28.45 -4.73 -16.38
N SER A 507 -27.58 -5.69 -16.70
CA SER A 507 -27.75 -6.60 -17.84
C SER A 507 -28.99 -7.47 -17.69
N ALA A 508 -29.52 -7.94 -18.83
CA ALA A 508 -30.60 -8.92 -18.87
C ALA A 508 -30.18 -10.32 -18.37
N SER A 509 -28.88 -10.53 -18.15
CA SER A 509 -28.34 -11.75 -17.55
C SER A 509 -28.60 -11.88 -16.05
N CYS A 510 -29.11 -10.85 -15.36
CA CYS A 510 -29.38 -10.94 -13.93
C CYS A 510 -30.85 -11.36 -13.67
N GLU A 511 -31.07 -12.52 -13.03
CA GLU A 511 -32.40 -13.08 -12.79
C GLU A 511 -33.17 -12.35 -11.68
N ARG A 512 -32.48 -11.99 -10.58
CA ARG A 512 -33.08 -11.38 -9.39
C ARG A 512 -32.46 -10.03 -9.09
N ILE A 513 -33.16 -8.97 -9.51
CA ILE A 513 -32.71 -7.59 -9.33
C ILE A 513 -33.49 -6.94 -8.18
N SER A 514 -32.77 -6.45 -7.17
CA SER A 514 -33.31 -5.67 -6.06
C SER A 514 -32.83 -4.23 -6.14
N ARG A 515 -33.70 -3.33 -6.62
CA ARG A 515 -33.44 -1.89 -6.65
C ARG A 515 -33.85 -1.24 -5.34
N VAL A 516 -32.86 -0.89 -4.51
CA VAL A 516 -33.09 -0.20 -3.23
C VAL A 516 -32.22 1.06 -3.23
N PRO A 517 -32.79 2.26 -3.05
CA PRO A 517 -31.99 3.47 -2.95
C PRO A 517 -30.97 3.38 -1.81
N ALA A 518 -29.76 3.88 -2.02
CA ALA A 518 -28.77 4.13 -0.97
C ALA A 518 -29.41 4.81 0.26
N ALA A 519 -29.04 4.33 1.45
CA ALA A 519 -29.66 4.72 2.73
C ALA A 519 -29.07 6.00 3.32
#